data_AF-S3K5G6-F1
#
_entry.id   AF-S3K5G6-F1
#
_cell.length_a   1.000
_cell.length_b   1.000
_cell.length_c   1.000
_cell.angle_alpha   90.00
_cell.angle_beta   90.00
_cell.angle_gamma   90.00
#
_symmetry.space_group_name_H-M   'P 1'
#
loop_
_entity.id
_entity.type
_entity.pdbx_description
1 polymer ?
#
loop_
_entity_poly.entity_id
_entity_poly.type
_entity_poly.pdbx_seq_one_letter_code
_entity_poly.pdbx_strand_id
1 'polypeptide(L)'
;MKNVQGSTFFRPDKTTKVFYNASAYDKEKDDELHALLRYLCKKQATSHFTQSIDELVETTKSNEKFRSLYMSLNIHKDDLLREGAVIGEKIGFEKGAYQTKLKTAKILKQLGDSVQKIMQATGLTKEEVETISF
;
A
#
# COMPACT_ATOMS: atom_id res chain seq x y z
N MET A 1 -4.77 -34.28 22.76
CA MET A 1 -4.93 -33.33 23.89
C MET A 1 -3.99 -32.15 23.67
N LYS A 2 -4.48 -30.98 23.25
CA LYS A 2 -3.68 -29.74 23.25
C LYS A 2 -4.24 -28.85 24.36
N ASN A 3 -3.52 -28.84 25.49
CA ASN A 3 -3.77 -27.95 26.62
C ASN A 3 -3.49 -26.51 26.21
N VAL A 4 -4.22 -25.56 26.81
CA VAL A 4 -3.81 -24.15 26.85
C VAL A 4 -2.70 -24.09 27.89
N GLN A 5 -1.48 -24.45 27.50
CA GLN A 5 -0.31 -24.23 28.35
C GLN A 5 0.53 -23.19 27.62
N GLY A 6 0.53 -21.98 28.18
CA GLY A 6 1.46 -20.96 27.74
C GLY A 6 2.89 -21.45 27.99
N SER A 7 3.69 -21.47 26.95
CA SER A 7 5.11 -21.75 27.08
C SER A 7 5.81 -20.46 27.54
N THR A 8 6.27 -20.44 28.79
CA THR A 8 7.04 -19.31 29.32
C THR A 8 8.51 -19.52 28.99
N PHE A 9 9.11 -18.58 28.28
CA PHE A 9 10.56 -18.58 28.03
C PHE A 9 11.19 -17.31 28.58
N PHE A 10 12.28 -17.48 29.31
CA PHE A 10 13.08 -16.37 29.85
C PHE A 10 14.12 -15.96 28.82
N ARG A 11 14.14 -14.68 28.47
CA ARG A 11 15.16 -14.12 27.59
C ARG A 11 16.33 -13.52 28.41
N PRO A 12 17.53 -13.38 27.83
CA PRO A 12 18.70 -12.78 28.49
C PRO A 12 18.47 -11.34 28.98
N ASP A 13 17.42 -10.68 28.48
CA ASP A 13 16.97 -9.34 28.86
C ASP A 13 16.11 -9.31 30.15
N LYS A 14 16.01 -10.44 30.87
CA LYS A 14 15.16 -10.63 32.07
C LYS A 14 13.66 -10.43 31.82
N THR A 15 13.22 -10.44 30.57
CA THR A 15 11.78 -10.39 30.25
C THR A 15 11.18 -11.80 30.25
N THR A 16 10.01 -11.91 30.87
CA THR A 16 9.18 -13.11 30.82
C THR A 16 8.16 -12.95 29.70
N LYS A 17 8.19 -13.83 28.70
CA LYS A 17 7.20 -13.84 27.63
C LYS A 17 6.25 -15.01 27.80
N VAL A 18 4.95 -14.73 27.77
CA VAL A 18 3.89 -15.73 27.86
C VAL A 18 3.13 -15.74 26.53
N PHE A 19 2.97 -16.92 25.93
CA PHE A 19 2.24 -17.09 24.68
C PHE A 19 0.91 -17.77 24.96
N TYR A 20 -0.19 -17.14 24.56
CA TYR A 20 -1.53 -17.71 24.68
C TYR A 20 -2.12 -18.06 23.31
N ASN A 21 -2.81 -19.19 23.25
CA ASN A 21 -3.63 -19.52 22.09
C ASN A 21 -5.03 -18.94 22.30
N ALA A 22 -5.28 -17.74 21.76
CA ALA A 22 -6.57 -17.07 21.88
C ALA A 22 -7.74 -17.94 21.38
N SER A 23 -7.54 -18.70 20.29
CA SER A 23 -8.60 -19.54 19.70
C SER A 23 -8.98 -20.75 20.54
N ALA A 24 -8.22 -21.07 21.59
CA ALA A 24 -8.49 -22.18 22.50
C ALA A 24 -9.08 -21.70 23.84
N TYR A 25 -9.72 -20.52 23.87
CA TYR A 25 -10.28 -19.91 25.08
C TYR A 25 -11.23 -20.84 25.84
N ASP A 26 -11.99 -21.72 25.17
CA ASP A 26 -12.91 -22.69 25.79
C ASP A 26 -12.26 -23.67 26.78
N LYS A 27 -10.94 -23.80 26.72
CA LYS A 27 -10.16 -24.69 27.59
C LYS A 27 -9.48 -23.96 28.75
N GLU A 28 -9.56 -22.64 28.77
CA GLU A 28 -9.04 -21.81 29.86
C GLU A 28 -9.97 -21.93 31.07
N LYS A 29 -9.39 -22.08 32.26
CA LYS A 29 -10.14 -22.27 33.51
C LYS A 29 -10.33 -20.97 34.27
N ASP A 30 -9.42 -20.02 34.06
CA ASP A 30 -9.54 -18.70 34.66
C ASP A 30 -10.60 -17.87 33.92
N ASP A 31 -11.61 -17.39 34.65
CA ASP A 31 -12.78 -16.74 34.06
C ASP A 31 -12.43 -15.41 33.36
N GLU A 32 -11.49 -14.64 33.92
CA GLU A 32 -11.11 -13.34 33.37
C GLU A 32 -10.21 -13.50 32.14
N LEU A 33 -9.25 -14.42 32.18
CA LEU A 33 -8.41 -14.76 31.04
C LEU A 33 -9.23 -15.41 29.92
N HIS A 34 -10.18 -16.29 30.26
CA HIS A 34 -11.14 -16.83 29.29
C HIS A 34 -11.89 -15.70 28.59
N ALA A 35 -12.45 -14.75 29.35
CA ALA A 35 -13.16 -13.60 28.80
C ALA A 35 -12.27 -12.74 27.89
N LEU A 36 -11.03 -12.48 28.27
CA LEU A 36 -10.06 -11.74 27.46
C LEU A 36 -9.72 -12.46 26.15
N LEU A 37 -9.41 -13.76 26.21
CA LEU A 37 -9.06 -14.55 25.01
C LEU A 37 -10.27 -14.66 24.07
N ARG A 38 -11.48 -14.86 24.63
CA ARG A 38 -12.73 -14.82 23.87
C ARG A 38 -12.96 -13.46 23.21
N TYR A 39 -12.72 -12.37 23.93
CA TYR A 39 -12.82 -11.01 23.40
C TYR A 39 -11.87 -10.79 22.22
N LEU A 40 -10.61 -11.22 22.31
CA LEU A 40 -9.65 -11.11 21.20
C LEU A 40 -10.08 -11.91 19.96
N CYS A 41 -10.73 -13.06 20.13
CA CYS A 41 -11.19 -13.90 19.02
C CYS A 41 -12.54 -13.47 18.43
N LYS A 42 -13.50 -13.07 19.27
CA LYS A 42 -14.91 -12.86 18.88
C LYS A 42 -15.35 -11.40 18.96
N LYS A 43 -14.53 -10.52 19.53
CA LYS A 43 -14.84 -9.09 19.80
C LYS A 43 -16.13 -8.91 20.61
N GLN A 44 -16.34 -9.80 21.58
CA GLN A 44 -17.47 -9.75 22.50
C GLN A 44 -16.96 -9.50 23.91
N ALA A 45 -17.30 -8.35 24.50
CA ALA A 45 -16.94 -8.05 25.88
C ALA A 45 -17.89 -8.78 26.84
N THR A 46 -17.32 -9.67 27.65
CA THR A 46 -18.08 -10.50 28.62
C THR A 46 -17.66 -10.27 30.06
N SER A 47 -16.55 -9.57 30.29
CA SER A 47 -16.01 -9.20 31.60
C SER A 47 -15.90 -7.67 31.73
N HIS A 48 -15.90 -7.17 32.96
CA HIS A 48 -15.63 -5.77 33.28
C HIS A 48 -14.34 -5.27 32.61
N PHE A 49 -13.26 -6.06 32.66
CA PHE A 49 -12.00 -5.69 32.01
C PHE A 49 -12.14 -5.50 30.49
N THR A 50 -12.83 -6.42 29.81
CA THR A 50 -13.06 -6.33 28.37
C THR A 50 -14.00 -5.18 27.99
N GLN A 51 -14.96 -4.84 28.86
CA GLN A 51 -15.84 -3.68 28.68
C GLN A 51 -15.07 -2.37 28.82
N SER A 52 -14.17 -2.26 29.80
CA SER A 52 -13.28 -1.09 29.92
C SER A 52 -12.39 -0.91 28.68
N ILE A 53 -11.92 -2.01 28.08
CA ILE A 53 -11.18 -1.94 26.80
C ILE A 53 -12.09 -1.38 25.69
N ASP A 54 -13.31 -1.90 25.55
CA ASP A 54 -14.27 -1.41 24.55
C ASP A 54 -14.57 0.08 24.75
N GLU A 55 -14.81 0.53 25.97
CA GLU A 55 -15.05 1.94 26.30
C GLU A 55 -13.85 2.83 25.93
N LEU A 56 -12.62 2.40 26.23
CA LEU A 56 -11.40 3.11 25.83
C LEU A 56 -11.26 3.17 24.31
N VAL A 57 -11.55 2.06 23.62
CA VAL A 57 -11.50 1.97 22.17
C VAL A 57 -12.55 2.90 21.54
N GLU A 58 -13.79 2.89 22.03
CA GLU A 58 -14.87 3.75 21.53
C GLU A 58 -14.61 5.23 21.83
N THR A 59 -14.05 5.55 22.99
CA THR A 59 -13.61 6.92 23.32
C THR A 59 -12.49 7.39 22.39
N THR A 60 -11.55 6.50 22.06
CA THR A 60 -10.46 6.80 21.11
C THR A 60 -10.99 6.95 19.69
N LYS A 61 -11.92 6.09 19.26
CA LYS A 61 -12.58 6.15 17.94
C LYS A 61 -13.41 7.42 17.77
N SER A 62 -14.10 7.86 18.83
CA SER A 62 -14.91 9.08 18.82
C SER A 62 -14.09 10.36 18.96
N ASN A 63 -12.76 10.26 19.11
CA ASN A 63 -11.87 11.41 19.12
C ASN A 63 -11.83 12.08 17.74
N GLU A 64 -12.61 13.14 17.61
CA GLU A 64 -12.80 13.92 16.39
C GLU A 64 -11.48 14.45 15.81
N LYS A 65 -10.51 14.81 16.66
CA LYS A 65 -9.20 15.31 16.21
C LYS A 65 -8.42 14.25 15.44
N PHE A 66 -8.39 13.01 15.94
CA PHE A 66 -7.72 11.90 15.25
C PHE A 66 -8.44 11.53 13.95
N ARG A 67 -9.78 11.52 13.96
CA ARG A 67 -10.58 11.25 12.75
C ARG A 67 -10.34 12.30 11.67
N SER A 68 -10.32 13.57 12.06
CA SER A 68 -10.06 14.70 11.17
C SER A 68 -8.65 14.63 10.57
N LEU A 69 -7.63 14.35 11.39
CA LEU A 69 -6.25 14.18 10.91
C LEU A 69 -6.11 12.99 9.95
N TYR A 70 -6.74 11.86 10.25
CA TYR A 70 -6.71 10.70 9.35
C TYR A 70 -7.40 11.02 8.01
N MET A 71 -8.52 11.73 8.04
CA MET A 71 -9.24 12.15 6.84
C MET A 71 -8.41 13.13 6.00
N SER A 72 -7.76 14.12 6.61
CA SER A 72 -6.93 15.08 5.89
C SER A 72 -5.73 14.41 5.23
N LEU A 73 -5.10 13.44 5.90
CA LEU A 73 -4.03 12.64 5.31
C LEU A 73 -4.49 11.82 4.11
N ASN A 74 -5.69 11.21 4.18
CA ASN A 74 -6.24 10.47 3.05
C ASN A 74 -6.60 11.39 1.87
N ILE A 75 -7.23 12.54 2.13
CA ILE A 75 -7.53 13.54 1.09
C ILE A 75 -6.23 13.98 0.41
N HIS A 76 -5.22 14.33 1.20
CA HIS A 76 -3.92 14.75 0.65
C HIS A 76 -3.27 13.66 -0.21
N LYS A 77 -3.31 12.41 0.25
CA LYS A 77 -2.81 11.27 -0.54
C LYS A 77 -3.58 11.10 -1.85
N ASP A 78 -4.90 11.19 -1.81
CA ASP A 78 -5.76 11.02 -2.99
C ASP A 78 -5.52 12.15 -4.01
N ASP A 79 -5.31 13.38 -3.54
CA ASP A 79 -4.95 14.51 -4.40
C ASP A 79 -3.59 14.30 -5.07
N LEU A 80 -2.57 13.87 -4.32
CA LEU A 80 -1.26 13.53 -4.89
C LEU A 80 -1.34 12.41 -5.94
N LEU A 81 -2.14 11.37 -5.69
CA LEU A 81 -2.36 10.28 -6.65
C LEU A 81 -3.05 10.77 -7.91
N ARG A 82 -4.06 11.64 -7.77
CA ARG A 82 -4.78 12.23 -8.91
C ARG A 82 -3.85 13.11 -9.75
N GLU A 83 -3.11 14.00 -9.12
CA GLU A 83 -2.12 14.85 -9.80
C GLU A 83 -1.06 14.00 -10.52
N GLY A 84 -0.52 12.99 -9.83
CA GLY A 84 0.44 12.05 -10.39
C GLY A 84 -0.10 11.28 -11.60
N ALA A 85 -1.37 10.87 -11.57
CA ALA A 85 -2.02 10.19 -12.69
C ALA A 85 -2.17 11.12 -13.91
N VAL A 86 -2.62 12.37 -13.71
CA VAL A 86 -2.77 13.36 -14.79
C VAL A 86 -1.42 13.70 -15.43
N ILE A 87 -0.40 13.95 -14.60
CA ILE A 87 0.96 14.22 -15.08
C ILE A 87 1.52 13.00 -15.81
N GLY A 88 1.34 11.80 -15.24
CA GLY A 88 1.80 10.54 -15.80
C GLY A 88 1.16 10.23 -17.15
N GLU A 89 -0.15 10.47 -17.29
CA GLU A 89 -0.88 10.30 -18.55
C GLU A 89 -0.35 11.24 -19.63
N LYS A 90 -0.17 12.53 -19.30
CA LYS A 90 0.39 13.51 -20.25
C LYS A 90 1.80 13.11 -20.71
N ILE A 91 2.70 12.80 -19.77
CA ILE A 91 4.07 12.37 -20.08
C ILE A 91 4.05 11.07 -20.89
N GLY A 92 3.17 10.13 -20.54
CA GLY A 92 3.01 8.86 -21.25
C GLY A 92 2.58 9.06 -22.70
N PHE A 93 1.60 9.93 -22.93
CA PHE A 93 1.12 10.27 -24.28
C PHE A 93 2.20 10.93 -25.12
N GLU A 94 2.89 11.94 -24.58
CA GLU A 94 3.99 12.64 -25.27
C GLU A 94 5.14 11.68 -25.61
N LYS A 95 5.56 10.83 -24.66
CA LYS A 95 6.59 9.80 -24.90
C LYS A 95 6.15 8.77 -25.93
N GLY A 96 4.90 8.31 -25.88
CA GLY A 96 4.36 7.34 -26.85
C GLY A 96 4.32 7.90 -28.27
N ALA A 97 3.85 9.14 -28.42
CA ALA A 97 3.85 9.85 -29.69
C ALA A 97 5.28 10.02 -30.23
N TYR A 98 6.23 10.43 -29.37
CA TYR A 98 7.63 10.59 -29.76
C TYR A 98 8.30 9.26 -30.14
N GLN A 99 8.07 8.18 -29.38
CA GLN A 99 8.57 6.84 -29.73
C GLN A 99 8.04 6.36 -31.09
N THR A 100 6.79 6.68 -31.40
CA THR A 100 6.19 6.35 -32.71
C THR A 100 6.90 7.10 -33.82
N LYS A 101 7.18 8.41 -33.64
CA LYS A 101 7.98 9.20 -34.59
C LYS A 101 9.35 8.58 -34.85
N LEU A 102 10.05 8.17 -33.79
CA LEU A 102 11.37 7.51 -33.91
C LEU A 102 11.29 6.18 -34.68
N LYS A 103 10.28 5.35 -34.39
CA LYS A 103 10.07 4.07 -35.12
C LYS A 103 9.77 4.31 -36.59
N THR A 104 8.89 5.27 -36.91
CA THR A 104 8.58 5.64 -38.29
C THR A 104 9.82 6.16 -39.01
N ALA A 105 10.61 7.05 -38.38
CA ALA A 105 11.84 7.55 -38.95
C ALA A 105 12.87 6.43 -39.21
N LYS A 106 13.00 5.47 -38.29
CA LYS A 106 13.87 4.29 -38.48
C LYS A 106 13.46 3.46 -39.70
N ILE A 107 12.16 3.22 -39.88
CA ILE A 107 11.63 2.48 -41.04
C ILE A 107 11.91 3.24 -42.34
N LEU A 108 11.58 4.53 -42.42
CA LEU A 108 11.81 5.34 -43.62
C LEU A 108 13.31 5.40 -43.99
N LYS A 109 14.18 5.51 -42.98
CA LYS A 109 15.64 5.48 -43.18
C LYS A 109 16.11 4.13 -43.74
N GLN A 110 15.56 3.02 -43.26
CA GLN A 110 15.83 1.67 -43.80
C GLN A 110 15.33 1.49 -45.23
N LEU A 111 14.24 2.15 -45.61
CA LEU A 111 13.71 2.17 -46.98
C LEU A 111 14.52 3.05 -47.94
N GLY A 112 15.52 3.78 -47.44
CA GLY A 112 16.38 4.66 -48.25
C GLY A 112 15.82 6.06 -48.51
N ASP A 113 14.81 6.50 -47.75
CA ASP A 113 14.29 7.86 -47.87
C ASP A 113 15.32 8.91 -47.39
N SER A 114 15.32 10.08 -48.01
CA SER A 114 16.23 11.18 -47.64
C SER A 114 15.91 11.76 -46.26
N VAL A 115 16.93 12.26 -45.56
CA VAL A 115 16.78 12.90 -44.25
C VAL A 115 15.72 14.02 -44.27
N GLN A 116 15.69 14.83 -45.32
CA GLN A 116 14.68 15.89 -45.50
C GLN A 116 13.25 15.34 -45.53
N LYS A 117 13.00 14.24 -46.27
CA LYS A 117 11.68 13.62 -46.36
C LYS A 117 11.25 13.02 -45.03
N ILE A 118 12.18 12.40 -44.30
CA ILE A 118 11.92 11.81 -42.98
C ILE A 118 11.57 12.90 -41.96
N MET A 119 12.31 14.01 -41.95
CA MET A 119 12.01 15.16 -41.10
C MET A 119 10.59 15.70 -41.38
N GLN A 120 10.22 15.86 -42.66
CA GLN A 120 8.88 16.31 -43.04
C GLN A 120 7.78 15.34 -42.62
N ALA A 121 8.01 14.03 -42.74
CA ALA A 121 7.01 13.00 -42.42
C ALA A 121 6.81 12.78 -40.90
N THR A 122 7.86 12.99 -40.09
CA THR A 122 7.85 12.66 -38.66
C THR A 122 7.86 13.88 -37.74
N GLY A 123 8.23 15.05 -38.27
CA GLY A 123 8.43 16.27 -37.49
C GLY A 123 9.61 16.18 -36.51
N LEU A 124 10.56 15.26 -36.73
CA LEU A 124 11.81 15.17 -35.98
C LEU A 124 12.84 16.18 -36.53
N THR A 125 13.80 16.55 -35.69
CA THR A 125 14.93 17.37 -36.11
C THR A 125 15.90 16.59 -36.97
N LYS A 126 16.77 17.30 -37.70
CA LYS A 126 17.82 16.68 -38.51
C LYS A 126 18.73 15.79 -37.67
N GLU A 127 19.13 16.27 -36.49
CA GLU A 127 20.02 15.58 -35.55
C GLU A 127 19.39 14.27 -35.05
N GLU A 128 18.10 14.30 -34.70
CA GLU A 128 17.36 13.11 -34.28
C GLU A 128 17.31 12.06 -35.41
N VAL A 129 17.07 12.48 -36.65
CA VAL A 129 17.02 11.55 -37.79
C VAL A 129 18.41 10.98 -38.14
N GLU A 130 19.46 11.79 -38.03
CA GLU A 130 20.84 11.38 -38.31
C GLU A 130 21.36 10.38 -37.28
N THR A 131 21.04 10.60 -36.00
CA THR A 131 21.46 9.74 -34.88
C THR A 131 20.73 8.40 -34.80
N ILE A 132 19.58 8.23 -35.47
CA ILE A 132 18.90 6.93 -35.56
C ILE A 132 19.78 5.92 -36.28
N SER A 133 20.25 4.91 -35.55
CA SER A 133 21.02 3.78 -36.08
C SER A 133 20.13 2.65 -36.62
N PHE A 134 20.70 1.85 -37.53
CA PHE A 134 20.05 0.71 -38.16
C PHE A 134 20.00 -0.50 -37.22
#